data_AF-A0A4P7W7W8-F1
#
_entry.id   AF-A0A4P7W7W8-F1
#
_cell.length_a   1.000
_cell.length_b   1.000
_cell.length_c   1.000
_cell.angle_alpha   90.00
_cell.angle_beta   90.00
_cell.angle_gamma   90.00
#
_symmetry.space_group_name_H-M   'P 1'
#
loop_
_entity.id
_entity.type
_entity.pdbx_description
1 polymer ?
#
loop_
_entity_poly.entity_id
_entity_poly.type
_entity_poly.pdbx_seq_one_letter_code
_entity_poly.pdbx_strand_id
1 'polypeptide(L)'
;MAISKHINSSNKGNDIFPFSDAPNTAVFICSHILDGREKILFVSHDADDGAWQFLCGKEHNESDARIVSLKYVLDLDPTIVNLKDLPLGHCAERESKNDKWVIAKN
;
A
#
# COMPACT_ATOMS: atom_id res chain seq x y z
N MET A 1 31.57 -31.71 -21.29
CA MET A 1 30.31 -31.34 -21.96
C MET A 1 29.23 -31.31 -20.89
N ALA A 2 28.51 -30.19 -20.81
CA ALA A 2 27.55 -29.83 -19.74
C ALA A 2 26.42 -30.88 -19.58
N ILE A 3 25.71 -31.02 -18.45
CA ILE A 3 24.98 -30.00 -17.68
C ILE A 3 24.63 -30.50 -16.27
N SER A 4 24.73 -29.58 -15.33
CA SER A 4 24.19 -29.61 -13.97
C SER A 4 22.66 -29.82 -13.95
N LYS A 5 22.17 -30.55 -12.94
CA LYS A 5 20.80 -30.40 -12.44
C LYS A 5 20.82 -30.34 -10.91
N HIS A 6 21.37 -29.25 -10.37
CA HIS A 6 20.92 -28.77 -9.08
C HIS A 6 19.66 -27.94 -9.32
N ILE A 7 18.49 -28.46 -8.96
CA ILE A 7 17.39 -27.60 -8.57
C ILE A 7 17.07 -27.89 -7.11
N ASN A 8 17.57 -26.99 -6.28
CA ASN A 8 17.36 -26.89 -4.86
C ASN A 8 15.86 -26.74 -4.60
N SER A 9 15.28 -27.69 -3.85
CA SER A 9 13.94 -27.58 -3.28
C SER A 9 13.89 -26.36 -2.37
N SER A 10 13.40 -25.24 -2.89
CA SER A 10 13.06 -24.07 -2.08
C SER A 10 11.56 -24.10 -1.86
N ASN A 11 11.15 -24.75 -0.77
CA ASN A 11 9.89 -24.47 -0.09
C ASN A 11 9.97 -23.01 0.41
N LYS A 12 9.72 -22.03 -0.45
CA LYS A 12 9.36 -20.68 -0.03
C LYS A 12 7.84 -20.68 0.02
N GLY A 13 7.28 -20.62 1.22
CA GLY A 13 5.85 -20.42 1.40
C GLY A 13 5.44 -19.24 0.55
N ASN A 14 4.47 -19.44 -0.34
CA ASN A 14 3.94 -18.39 -1.20
C ASN A 14 3.44 -17.25 -0.30
N ASP A 15 4.21 -16.17 -0.19
CA ASP A 15 3.74 -14.87 0.25
C ASP A 15 2.77 -14.35 -0.81
N ILE A 16 1.54 -14.86 -0.78
CA ILE A 16 0.49 -14.42 -1.70
C ILE A 16 0.21 -12.95 -1.37
N PHE A 17 0.69 -12.07 -2.24
CA PHE A 17 0.39 -10.65 -2.15
C PHE A 17 -1.13 -10.45 -2.27
N PRO A 18 -1.78 -9.75 -1.31
CA PRO A 18 -3.23 -9.82 -1.17
C PRO A 18 -3.99 -8.87 -2.10
N PHE A 19 -3.32 -7.94 -2.77
CA PHE A 19 -3.93 -7.00 -3.70
C PHE A 19 -3.99 -7.60 -5.11
N SER A 20 -4.95 -7.13 -5.91
CA SER A 20 -5.02 -7.44 -7.34
C SER A 20 -3.88 -6.79 -8.12
N ASP A 21 -3.41 -5.63 -7.64
CA ASP A 21 -2.24 -4.92 -8.14
C ASP A 21 -0.94 -5.71 -7.94
N ALA A 22 0.09 -5.40 -8.74
CA ALA A 22 1.40 -5.99 -8.54
C ALA A 22 2.06 -5.45 -7.25
N PRO A 23 2.90 -6.25 -6.55
CA PRO A 23 3.59 -5.78 -5.34
C PRO A 23 4.49 -4.57 -5.58
N ASN A 24 4.98 -4.40 -6.81
CA ASN A 24 5.80 -3.27 -7.23
C ASN A 24 4.99 -2.11 -7.86
N THR A 25 3.65 -2.13 -7.80
CA THR A 25 2.83 -0.99 -8.20
C THR A 25 3.28 0.26 -7.46
N ALA A 26 3.51 1.34 -8.21
CA ALA A 26 3.92 2.62 -7.66
C ALA A 26 2.72 3.30 -6.98
N VAL A 27 2.92 3.77 -5.76
CA VAL A 27 1.87 4.40 -4.95
C VAL A 27 2.39 5.68 -4.33
N PHE A 28 1.49 6.63 -4.13
CA PHE A 28 1.81 7.89 -3.48
C PHE A 28 1.69 7.74 -1.96
N ILE A 29 2.67 8.26 -1.23
CA ILE A 29 2.67 8.30 0.23
C ILE A 29 3.29 9.62 0.71
N CYS A 30 2.85 10.16 1.85
CA CYS A 30 3.48 11.36 2.38
C CYS A 30 4.77 11.07 3.17
N SER A 31 5.69 12.04 3.16
CA SER A 31 6.97 12.03 3.88
C SER A 31 6.80 11.81 5.38
N HIS A 32 5.74 12.37 6.00
CA HIS A 32 5.43 12.23 7.43
C HIS A 32 5.30 10.77 7.88
N ILE A 33 4.73 9.92 7.04
CA ILE A 33 4.59 8.49 7.29
C ILE A 33 5.95 7.78 7.17
N LEU A 34 6.71 8.11 6.12
CA LEU A 34 8.03 7.50 5.88
C LEU A 34 9.06 7.88 6.95
N ASP A 35 8.98 9.10 7.48
CA ASP A 35 9.81 9.58 8.58
C ASP A 35 9.40 8.97 9.94
N GLY A 36 8.35 8.13 9.97
CA GLY A 36 7.84 7.47 11.16
C GLY A 36 7.08 8.39 12.13
N ARG A 37 6.86 9.66 11.76
CA ARG A 37 6.18 10.66 12.61
C ARG A 37 4.67 10.41 12.69
N GLU A 38 4.08 9.92 11.59
CA GLU A 38 2.62 9.76 11.48
C GLU A 38 2.22 8.35 11.05
N LYS A 39 0.90 8.09 11.06
CA LYS A 39 0.29 6.83 10.60
C LYS A 39 -0.50 7.07 9.33
N ILE A 40 -0.76 6.01 8.57
CA ILE A 40 -1.68 6.06 7.44
C ILE A 40 -3.10 6.18 8.01
N LEU A 41 -3.77 7.30 7.80
CA LEU A 41 -5.13 7.55 8.28
C LEU A 41 -6.12 7.74 7.15
N PHE A 42 -5.63 8.00 5.94
CA PHE A 42 -6.42 8.17 4.73
C PHE A 42 -5.79 7.36 3.60
N VAL A 43 -6.63 6.64 2.85
CA VAL A 43 -6.26 5.90 1.64
C VAL A 43 -7.23 6.26 0.53
N SER A 44 -6.73 6.55 -0.67
CA SER A 44 -7.56 6.73 -1.87
C SER A 44 -7.12 5.78 -2.97
N HIS A 45 -8.10 5.30 -3.73
CA HIS A 45 -7.91 4.59 -4.98
C HIS A 45 -8.53 5.44 -6.09
N ASP A 46 -7.68 6.13 -6.84
CA ASP A 46 -8.10 7.15 -7.80
C ASP A 46 -9.00 6.58 -8.90
N ALA A 47 -9.95 7.39 -9.40
CA ALA A 47 -10.92 6.94 -10.40
C ALA A 47 -10.39 7.00 -11.84
N ASP A 48 -9.46 7.92 -12.12
CA ASP A 48 -8.98 8.25 -13.45
C ASP A 48 -7.77 7.39 -13.85
N ASP A 49 -6.79 7.24 -12.95
CA ASP A 49 -5.55 6.50 -13.22
C ASP A 49 -5.38 5.22 -12.37
N GLY A 50 -6.26 4.98 -11.40
CA GLY A 50 -6.18 3.83 -10.49
C GLY A 50 -4.99 3.88 -9.55
N ALA A 51 -4.35 5.05 -9.38
CA ALA A 51 -3.27 5.22 -8.45
C ALA A 51 -3.75 5.08 -7.00
N TRP A 52 -2.93 4.43 -6.19
CA TRP A 52 -3.12 4.38 -4.76
C TRP A 52 -2.41 5.54 -4.08
N GLN A 53 -3.08 6.16 -3.12
CA GLN A 53 -2.53 7.25 -2.32
C GLN A 53 -2.75 7.00 -0.83
N PHE A 54 -1.68 7.10 -0.03
CA PHE A 54 -1.66 6.82 1.41
C PHE A 54 -1.20 8.05 2.19
N LEU A 55 -2.08 8.66 2.98
CA LEU A 55 -1.83 9.94 3.65
C LEU A 55 -2.05 9.86 5.15
N CYS A 56 -1.46 10.80 5.89
CA CYS A 56 -1.56 10.86 7.34
C CYS A 56 -2.73 11.70 7.87
N GLY A 57 -3.65 12.15 7.01
CA GLY A 57 -4.80 12.96 7.42
C GLY A 57 -4.46 14.40 7.85
N LYS A 58 -3.21 14.85 7.67
CA LYS A 58 -2.77 16.24 7.92
C LYS A 58 -2.78 17.05 6.62
N GLU A 59 -2.42 18.33 6.73
CA GLU A 59 -2.12 19.15 5.55
C GLU A 59 -0.83 18.65 4.87
N HIS A 60 -0.83 18.67 3.54
CA HIS A 60 0.29 18.20 2.71
C HIS A 60 0.54 19.21 1.59
N ASN A 61 1.82 19.40 1.25
CA ASN A 61 2.23 20.08 0.02
C ASN A 61 2.83 19.08 -0.97
N GLU A 62 3.02 19.49 -2.22
CA GLU A 62 3.63 18.64 -3.25
C GLU A 62 5.01 18.10 -2.85
N SER A 63 5.79 18.90 -2.10
CA SER A 63 7.10 18.51 -1.56
C SER A 63 7.06 17.37 -0.54
N ASP A 64 5.88 17.04 0.01
CA ASP A 64 5.69 15.92 0.93
C ASP A 64 5.37 14.61 0.21
N ALA A 65 5.00 14.66 -1.08
CA ALA A 65 4.69 13.48 -1.85
C ALA A 65 5.95 12.63 -2.09
N ARG A 66 5.81 11.33 -1.90
CA ARG A 66 6.83 10.31 -2.13
C ARG A 66 6.19 9.16 -2.90
N ILE A 67 7.02 8.45 -3.67
CA ILE A 67 6.59 7.26 -4.41
C ILE A 67 7.32 6.06 -3.83
N VAL A 68 6.55 5.04 -3.47
CA VAL A 68 7.05 3.75 -2.99
C VAL A 68 6.27 2.62 -3.67
N SER A 69 6.63 1.37 -3.40
CA SER A 69 5.84 0.23 -3.86
C SER A 69 4.66 -0.04 -2.94
N LEU A 70 3.55 -0.55 -3.48
CA LEU A 70 2.40 -0.99 -2.68
C LEU A 70 2.81 -2.05 -1.64
N LYS A 71 3.73 -2.95 -2.00
CA LYS A 71 4.31 -3.90 -1.06
C LYS A 71 5.00 -3.20 0.12
N TYR A 72 5.77 -2.15 -0.12
CA TYR A 72 6.43 -1.40 0.96
C TYR A 72 5.39 -0.81 1.92
N VAL A 73 4.28 -0.27 1.40
CA VAL A 73 3.20 0.26 2.26
C VAL A 73 2.53 -0.86 3.06
N LEU A 74 2.30 -2.03 2.46
CA LEU A 74 1.75 -3.18 3.18
C LEU A 74 2.68 -3.67 4.30
N ASP A 75 3.98 -3.72 4.04
CA ASP A 75 4.99 -4.08 5.05
C ASP A 75 5.07 -3.01 6.17
N LEU A 76 4.89 -1.73 5.82
CA LEU A 76 4.86 -0.60 6.77
C LEU A 76 3.60 -0.61 7.65
N ASP A 77 2.45 -0.92 7.06
CA ASP A 77 1.18 -1.00 7.75
C ASP A 77 0.32 -2.17 7.25
N PRO A 78 0.41 -3.34 7.91
CA PRO A 78 -0.34 -4.53 7.50
C PRO A 78 -1.86 -4.35 7.50
N THR A 79 -2.39 -3.34 8.20
CA THR A 79 -3.84 -3.10 8.30
C THR A 79 -4.47 -2.62 6.98
N ILE A 80 -3.65 -2.18 6.01
CA ILE A 80 -4.15 -1.80 4.68
C ILE A 80 -4.67 -3.02 3.89
N VAL A 81 -4.34 -4.25 4.30
CA VAL A 81 -4.88 -5.46 3.68
C VAL A 81 -6.41 -5.50 3.72
N ASN A 82 -7.03 -4.83 4.69
CA ASN A 82 -8.48 -4.70 4.80
C ASN A 82 -9.08 -3.84 3.67
N LEU A 83 -8.25 -3.08 2.96
CA LEU A 83 -8.62 -2.22 1.84
C LEU A 83 -8.21 -2.82 0.49
N LYS A 84 -7.76 -4.08 0.43
CA LYS A 84 -7.31 -4.72 -0.82
C LYS A 84 -8.35 -4.72 -1.94
N ASP A 85 -9.63 -4.66 -1.56
CA ASP A 85 -10.79 -4.65 -2.46
C ASP A 85 -11.43 -3.25 -2.55
N LEU A 86 -10.71 -2.18 -2.13
CA LEU A 86 -11.20 -0.80 -2.22
C LEU A 86 -11.46 -0.46 -3.70
N PRO A 87 -12.70 -0.15 -4.10
CA PRO A 87 -13.00 0.10 -5.50
C PRO A 87 -12.35 1.40 -6.00
N LEU A 88 -12.14 1.48 -7.31
CA LEU A 88 -11.73 2.74 -7.96
C LEU A 88 -12.71 3.87 -7.62
N GLY A 89 -12.19 5.07 -7.44
CA GLY A 89 -12.96 6.26 -7.03
C GLY A 89 -13.52 6.17 -5.61
N HIS A 90 -12.91 5.37 -4.74
CA HIS A 90 -13.26 5.33 -3.32
C HIS A 90 -12.06 5.69 -2.45
N CYS A 91 -12.37 6.22 -1.27
CA CYS A 91 -11.41 6.48 -0.22
C CYS A 91 -11.80 5.73 1.06
N ALA A 92 -10.82 5.59 1.95
CA ALA A 92 -11.00 4.99 3.26
C ALA A 92 -10.28 5.82 4.31
N GLU A 93 -10.97 6.10 5.41
CA GLU A 93 -10.48 6.92 6.52
C GLU A 93 -10.56 6.18 7.86
N ARG A 94 -9.68 6.52 8.79
CA ARG A 94 -9.74 6.06 10.18
C ARG A 94 -9.15 7.10 11.12
N GLU A 95 -9.62 7.12 12.36
CA GLU A 95 -9.15 8.08 13.38
C GLU A 95 -7.75 7.74 13.91
N SER A 96 -7.45 6.44 14.07
CA SER A 96 -6.14 5.96 14.50
C SER A 96 -5.77 4.62 13.87
N LYS A 97 -4.54 4.14 14.08
CA LYS A 97 -4.07 2.84 13.58
C LYS A 97 -4.92 1.65 14.07
N ASN A 98 -5.60 1.79 15.20
CA ASN A 98 -6.38 0.73 15.82
C ASN A 98 -7.86 0.76 15.42
N ASP A 99 -8.31 1.84 14.76
CA ASP A 99 -9.69 2.01 14.37
C ASP A 99 -9.98 1.32 13.03
N LYS A 100 -11.26 1.02 12.83
CA LYS A 100 -11.73 0.45 11.57
C LYS A 100 -11.72 1.51 10.48
N TRP A 101 -11.43 1.07 9.27
CA TRP A 101 -11.59 1.89 8.08
C TRP A 101 -13.07 2.17 7.81
N VAL A 102 -13.37 3.43 7.51
CA VAL A 102 -14.65 3.90 7.01
C VAL A 102 -14.46 4.20 5.53
N ILE A 103 -15.14 3.44 4.67
CA ILE A 103 -15.04 3.58 3.22
C ILE A 103 -16.11 4.58 2.74
N ALA A 104 -15.70 5.51 1.90
CA ALA A 104 -16.56 6.49 1.24
C ALA A 104 -16.25 6.55 -0.25
N LYS A 105 -17.22 7.03 -1.04
CA LYS A 105 -16.99 7.33 -2.46
C LYS A 105 -16.29 8.69 -2.55
N ASN A 106 -15.19 8.73 -3.31
CA ASN A 106 -14.42 9.94 -3.59
C ASN A 106 -15.06 10.75 -4.73
#